data_AF-A0A372LNY0-F1
#
_entry.id   AF-A0A372LNY0-F1
#
_cell.length_a   1.000
_cell.length_b   1.000
_cell.length_c   1.000
_cell.angle_alpha   90.00
_cell.angle_beta   90.00
_cell.angle_gamma   90.00
#
_symmetry.space_group_name_H-M   'P 1'
#
loop_
_entity.id
_entity.type
_entity.pdbx_description
1 polymer ?
#
loop_
_entity_poly.entity_id
_entity_poly.type
_entity_poly.pdbx_seq_one_letter_code
_entity_poly.pdbx_strand_id
1 'polypeptide(L)'
;MKKISTIVFVPFAAMIFLTGCNEKDEVNSAPPVGKSESTQNTSADEETQDNKEAGFTFKVFDLEAEYEKGSYEVEFDTLGSKTEATIDDGLENKKLEGDEAMRKLNTTLNKLDINSETPDEEVISEVVKALGLKDDYKDIKLEIQYSDNKEKEYQASGK
;
A
#
# COMPACT_ATOMS: atom_id res chain seq x y z
N MET A 1 5.01 -25.80 -27.76
CA MET A 1 5.81 -25.22 -28.86
C MET A 1 6.31 -23.86 -28.41
N LYS A 2 7.63 -23.74 -28.23
CA LYS A 2 8.30 -22.63 -27.54
C LYS A 2 8.70 -21.58 -28.57
N LYS A 3 8.13 -20.38 -28.50
CA LYS A 3 8.51 -19.25 -29.34
C LYS A 3 9.28 -18.24 -28.49
N ILE A 4 10.59 -18.38 -28.54
CA ILE A 4 11.57 -17.41 -28.03
C ILE A 4 11.68 -16.29 -29.06
N SER A 5 11.33 -15.07 -28.67
CA SER A 5 11.56 -13.87 -29.48
C SER A 5 12.66 -13.05 -28.81
N THR A 6 13.83 -13.08 -29.42
CA THR A 6 15.02 -12.32 -29.02
C THR A 6 14.85 -10.87 -29.47
N ILE A 7 14.83 -9.93 -28.53
CA ILE A 7 15.00 -8.49 -28.83
C ILE A 7 16.35 -8.06 -28.26
N VAL A 8 17.25 -7.76 -29.19
CA VAL A 8 18.55 -7.12 -28.96
C VAL A 8 18.28 -5.63 -28.67
N PHE A 9 18.56 -5.17 -27.45
CA PHE A 9 18.50 -3.75 -27.10
C PHE A 9 19.92 -3.21 -26.93
N VAL A 10 20.29 -2.28 -27.80
CA VAL A 10 21.57 -1.59 -27.90
C VAL A 10 21.69 -0.57 -26.76
N PRO A 11 22.81 -0.49 -26.03
CA PRO A 11 22.96 0.47 -24.94
C PRO A 11 23.20 1.88 -25.49
N PHE A 12 22.23 2.77 -25.28
CA PHE A 12 22.37 4.21 -25.51
C PHE A 12 23.16 4.82 -24.36
N ALA A 13 24.48 4.90 -24.53
CA ALA A 13 25.37 5.65 -23.65
C ALA A 13 25.08 7.15 -23.81
N ALA A 14 24.40 7.74 -22.83
CA ALA A 14 24.19 9.18 -22.73
C ALA A 14 25.09 9.78 -21.64
N MET A 15 25.85 10.79 -22.07
CA MET A 15 26.86 11.54 -21.34
C MET A 15 26.33 12.25 -20.10
N ILE A 16 27.11 12.14 -19.03
CA ILE A 16 27.06 12.95 -17.82
C ILE A 16 27.57 14.35 -18.17
N PHE A 17 26.73 15.38 -18.01
CA PHE A 17 27.18 16.76 -17.89
C PHE A 17 27.14 17.15 -16.42
N LEU A 18 28.33 17.27 -15.81
CA LEU A 18 28.53 17.96 -14.54
C LEU A 18 28.80 19.44 -14.84
N THR A 19 27.91 20.33 -14.41
CA THR A 19 28.13 21.78 -14.46
C THR A 19 27.91 22.40 -13.07
N GLY A 20 29.03 22.76 -12.43
CA GLY A 20 29.33 24.10 -11.91
C GLY A 20 28.56 24.66 -10.70
N CYS A 21 29.29 24.91 -9.60
CA CYS A 21 28.92 25.80 -8.49
C CYS A 21 29.02 27.30 -8.85
N ASN A 22 28.08 28.13 -8.37
CA ASN A 22 28.19 29.52 -7.87
C ASN A 22 26.75 30.05 -7.67
N GLU A 23 26.36 30.90 -6.73
CA GLU A 23 27.04 31.84 -5.84
C GLU A 23 26.11 32.15 -4.65
N LYS A 24 26.65 32.89 -3.68
CA LYS A 24 26.01 33.30 -2.42
C LYS A 24 24.90 34.31 -2.68
N ASP A 25 23.79 34.20 -1.94
CA ASP A 25 22.99 35.37 -1.58
C ASP A 25 22.52 35.25 -0.13
N GLU A 26 23.11 36.11 0.69
CA GLU A 26 22.75 36.43 2.06
C GLU A 26 21.77 37.60 2.00
N VAL A 27 20.51 37.40 2.42
CA VAL A 27 19.50 38.48 2.52
C VAL A 27 18.83 38.48 3.89
N ASN A 28 19.40 39.31 4.75
CA ASN A 28 18.78 40.43 5.47
C ASN A 28 17.45 40.20 6.23
N SER A 29 17.59 40.20 7.56
CA SER A 29 16.78 40.87 8.59
C SER A 29 15.26 40.88 8.51
N ALA A 30 14.63 40.28 9.52
CA ALA A 30 13.41 40.81 10.13
C ALA A 30 13.34 40.44 11.63
N PRO A 31 13.13 41.40 12.55
CA PRO A 31 12.51 41.15 13.85
C PRO A 31 10.98 41.35 13.72
N PRO A 32 10.12 40.73 14.57
CA PRO A 32 9.95 41.28 15.91
C PRO A 32 9.68 40.25 17.02
N VAL A 33 10.06 40.65 18.24
CA VAL A 33 9.54 40.14 19.52
C VAL A 33 8.14 40.70 19.74
N GLY A 34 7.18 39.86 20.14
CA GLY A 34 5.82 40.33 20.40
C GLY A 34 4.89 39.34 21.12
N LYS A 35 5.09 39.24 22.44
CA LYS A 35 4.06 39.09 23.50
C LYS A 35 3.41 37.70 23.76
N SER A 36 3.56 37.30 25.03
CA SER A 36 2.96 36.14 25.71
C SER A 36 1.63 36.49 26.41
N GLU A 37 0.91 35.44 26.83
CA GLU A 37 -0.38 35.31 27.56
C GLU A 37 -1.66 35.40 26.68
N SER A 38 -2.66 34.51 26.74
CA SER A 38 -3.05 33.51 27.76
C SER A 38 -3.97 32.42 27.15
N THR A 39 -3.81 31.19 27.64
CA THR A 39 -4.81 30.12 27.94
C THR A 39 -6.20 30.18 27.30
N GLN A 40 -6.57 29.14 26.52
CA GLN A 40 -7.75 28.31 26.84
C GLN A 40 -7.75 26.99 26.05
N ASN A 41 -7.85 25.88 26.81
CA ASN A 41 -8.09 24.53 26.32
C ASN A 41 -9.23 24.47 25.30
N THR A 42 -8.95 23.87 24.16
CA THR A 42 -9.94 23.11 23.40
C THR A 42 -9.23 21.82 23.02
N SER A 43 -9.76 20.70 23.52
CA SER A 43 -9.37 19.36 23.13
C SER A 43 -9.46 19.25 21.61
N ALA A 44 -8.34 19.46 20.94
CA ALA A 44 -8.09 18.75 19.71
C ALA A 44 -7.60 17.39 20.19
N ASP A 45 -8.37 16.34 19.89
CA ASP A 45 -7.76 15.04 19.69
C ASP A 45 -6.58 15.31 18.76
N GLU A 46 -5.39 15.29 19.34
CA GLU A 46 -4.20 15.00 18.58
C GLU A 46 -4.47 13.60 18.04
N GLU A 47 -5.06 13.54 16.84
CA GLU A 47 -4.67 12.52 15.88
C GLU A 47 -3.17 12.73 15.70
N THR A 48 -2.43 12.17 16.65
CA THR A 48 -1.06 11.81 16.47
C THR A 48 -1.15 10.94 15.25
N GLN A 49 -0.83 11.52 14.09
CA GLN A 49 -0.26 10.78 12.99
C GLN A 49 1.04 10.21 13.53
N ASP A 50 0.89 9.18 14.37
CA ASP A 50 1.90 8.18 14.59
C ASP A 50 2.12 7.60 13.19
N ASN A 51 3.04 8.22 12.47
CA ASN A 51 4.01 7.51 11.65
C ASN A 51 4.85 6.61 12.56
N LYS A 52 4.18 5.75 13.37
CA LYS A 52 4.68 4.40 13.52
C LYS A 52 4.77 3.91 12.10
N GLU A 53 5.96 3.58 11.63
CA GLU A 53 6.13 2.66 10.52
C GLU A 53 5.00 1.65 10.65
N ALA A 54 4.03 1.73 9.73
CA ALA A 54 2.89 0.85 9.78
C ALA A 54 3.50 -0.55 9.72
N GLY A 55 3.40 -1.26 10.86
CA GLY A 55 4.06 -2.52 11.10
C GLY A 55 3.34 -3.62 10.34
N PHE A 56 3.18 -3.43 9.04
CA PHE A 56 2.59 -4.42 8.17
C PHE A 56 3.49 -5.65 8.20
N THR A 57 2.90 -6.76 8.60
CA THR A 57 3.50 -8.10 8.50
C THR A 57 3.64 -8.56 7.05
N PHE A 58 3.23 -7.72 6.10
CA PHE A 58 3.21 -7.96 4.66
C PHE A 58 4.04 -6.90 3.96
N LYS A 59 4.83 -7.32 2.98
CA LYS A 59 5.54 -6.45 2.04
C LYS A 59 4.75 -6.25 0.77
N VAL A 60 4.06 -7.31 0.34
CA VAL A 60 3.12 -7.36 -0.77
C VAL A 60 1.85 -8.02 -0.25
N PHE A 61 0.71 -7.42 -0.58
CA PHE A 61 -0.61 -7.99 -0.38
C PHE A 61 -1.43 -7.66 -1.63
N ASP A 62 -1.67 -8.67 -2.47
CA ASP A 62 -2.42 -8.56 -3.70
C ASP A 62 -3.62 -9.52 -3.62
N LEU A 63 -4.83 -8.99 -3.68
CA LEU A 63 -6.07 -9.74 -3.61
C LEU A 63 -6.94 -9.42 -4.81
N GLU A 64 -7.43 -10.45 -5.48
CA GLU A 64 -8.45 -10.35 -6.52
C GLU A 64 -9.60 -11.29 -6.16
N ALA A 65 -10.79 -10.74 -5.92
CA ALA A 65 -12.02 -11.50 -5.73
C ALA A 65 -12.98 -11.24 -6.90
N GLU A 66 -13.19 -12.25 -7.74
CA GLU A 66 -14.10 -12.18 -8.89
C GLU A 66 -15.52 -12.59 -8.48
N TYR A 67 -16.52 -11.83 -8.89
CA TYR A 67 -17.94 -12.15 -8.68
C TYR A 67 -18.68 -12.34 -10.00
N GLU A 68 -19.96 -12.70 -9.95
CA GLU A 68 -20.80 -12.75 -11.15
C GLU A 68 -20.84 -11.42 -11.93
N LYS A 69 -20.76 -10.29 -11.21
CA LYS A 69 -20.81 -8.94 -11.78
C LYS A 69 -19.84 -8.02 -11.06
N GLY A 70 -18.61 -7.96 -11.57
CA GLY A 70 -17.53 -7.12 -11.05
C GLY A 70 -16.50 -7.91 -10.26
N SER A 71 -15.47 -7.20 -9.81
CA SER A 71 -14.39 -7.71 -8.97
C SER A 71 -14.19 -6.79 -7.76
N TYR A 72 -13.50 -7.30 -6.76
CA TYR A 72 -12.93 -6.49 -5.68
C TYR A 72 -11.43 -6.77 -5.63
N GLU A 73 -10.63 -5.73 -5.82
CA GLU A 73 -9.17 -5.82 -5.95
C GLU A 73 -8.48 -4.97 -4.89
N VAL A 74 -7.41 -5.51 -4.30
CA VAL A 74 -6.53 -4.80 -3.36
C VAL A 74 -5.11 -5.00 -3.81
N GLU A 75 -4.39 -3.91 -3.97
CA GLU A 75 -2.94 -3.93 -4.17
C GLU A 75 -2.29 -3.15 -3.04
N PHE A 76 -1.29 -3.75 -2.41
CA PHE A 76 -0.39 -3.07 -1.47
C PHE A 76 1.03 -3.60 -1.68
N ASP A 77 1.96 -2.70 -1.93
CA ASP A 77 3.37 -3.04 -2.17
C ASP A 77 4.30 -2.02 -1.49
N THR A 78 5.36 -2.52 -0.87
CA THR A 78 6.44 -1.76 -0.21
C THR A 78 7.81 -1.97 -0.84
N LEU A 79 7.93 -2.83 -1.85
CA LEU A 79 9.19 -3.21 -2.50
C LEU A 79 9.73 -2.14 -3.46
N GLY A 80 8.88 -1.22 -3.89
CA GLY A 80 9.24 -0.11 -4.76
C GLY A 80 9.98 1.03 -4.05
N SER A 81 10.32 2.06 -4.82
CA SER A 81 10.86 3.33 -4.26
C SER A 81 9.84 4.10 -3.41
N LYS A 82 8.57 3.71 -3.50
CA LYS A 82 7.43 4.24 -2.76
C LYS A 82 6.52 3.09 -2.39
N THR A 83 5.86 3.21 -1.25
CA THR A 83 4.73 2.34 -0.91
C THR A 83 3.53 2.70 -1.77
N GLU A 84 2.91 1.71 -2.37
CA GLU A 84 1.72 1.86 -3.22
C GLU A 84 0.54 1.14 -2.57
N ALA A 85 -0.65 1.69 -2.75
CA ALA A 85 -1.89 1.09 -2.28
C ALA A 85 -3.08 1.48 -3.14
N THR A 86 -3.86 0.47 -3.49
CA THR A 86 -5.08 0.59 -4.29
C THR A 86 -6.16 -0.31 -3.72
N ILE A 87 -7.41 0.17 -3.76
CA ILE A 87 -8.60 -0.66 -3.58
C ILE A 87 -9.53 -0.34 -4.75
N ASP A 88 -9.83 -1.31 -5.60
CA ASP A 88 -10.83 -1.19 -6.66
C ASP A 88 -12.05 -2.07 -6.33
N ASP A 89 -13.15 -1.42 -5.98
CA ASP A 89 -14.43 -2.06 -5.74
C ASP A 89 -15.30 -1.91 -6.99
N GLY A 90 -15.16 -2.86 -7.90
CA GLY A 90 -15.96 -2.97 -9.12
C GLY A 90 -17.43 -3.34 -8.86
N LEU A 91 -17.78 -3.78 -7.64
CA LEU A 91 -19.17 -4.05 -7.25
C LEU A 91 -19.92 -2.74 -7.00
N GLU A 92 -19.24 -1.75 -6.43
CA GLU A 92 -19.78 -0.42 -6.13
C GLU A 92 -19.31 0.67 -7.11
N ASN A 93 -18.46 0.33 -8.09
CA ASN A 93 -17.80 1.27 -9.00
C ASN A 93 -17.02 2.37 -8.24
N LYS A 94 -16.26 1.96 -7.23
CA LYS A 94 -15.48 2.85 -6.36
C LYS A 94 -14.01 2.45 -6.38
N LYS A 95 -13.13 3.42 -6.59
CA LYS A 95 -11.68 3.21 -6.52
C LYS A 95 -11.04 4.14 -5.49
N LEU A 96 -10.17 3.59 -4.65
CA LEU A 96 -9.32 4.32 -3.71
C LEU A 96 -7.86 4.10 -4.09
N GLU A 97 -7.04 5.14 -4.03
CA GLU A 97 -5.61 5.08 -4.35
C GLU A 97 -4.81 5.91 -3.33
N GLY A 98 -3.51 5.62 -3.20
CA GLY A 98 -2.57 6.40 -2.39
C GLY A 98 -2.98 6.49 -0.92
N ASP A 99 -2.97 7.70 -0.34
CA ASP A 99 -3.20 7.93 1.10
C ASP A 99 -4.58 7.46 1.58
N GLU A 100 -5.61 7.51 0.73
CA GLU A 100 -6.94 7.05 1.10
C GLU A 100 -6.99 5.52 1.20
N ALA A 101 -6.48 4.82 0.18
CA ALA A 101 -6.33 3.38 0.21
C ALA A 101 -5.44 2.95 1.38
N MET A 102 -4.33 3.66 1.61
CA MET A 102 -3.39 3.34 2.68
C MET A 102 -4.02 3.42 4.07
N ARG A 103 -4.78 4.48 4.38
CA ARG A 103 -5.48 4.57 5.68
C ARG A 103 -6.47 3.42 5.88
N LYS A 104 -7.20 3.06 4.82
CA LYS A 104 -8.17 1.96 4.86
C LYS A 104 -7.48 0.62 5.07
N LEU A 105 -6.46 0.31 4.27
CA LEU A 105 -5.69 -0.93 4.36
C LEU A 105 -4.92 -1.03 5.67
N ASN A 106 -4.33 0.05 6.17
CA ASN A 106 -3.68 0.06 7.49
C ASN A 106 -4.65 -0.33 8.61
N THR A 107 -5.90 0.16 8.53
CA THR A 107 -6.93 -0.19 9.52
C THR A 107 -7.38 -1.66 9.39
N THR A 108 -7.43 -2.20 8.18
CA THR A 108 -7.92 -3.55 7.90
C THR A 108 -6.85 -4.61 8.10
N LEU A 109 -5.68 -4.46 7.47
CA LEU A 109 -4.61 -5.45 7.46
C LEU A 109 -3.96 -5.62 8.84
N ASN A 110 -3.87 -4.56 9.66
CA ASN A 110 -3.37 -4.68 11.05
C ASN A 110 -4.28 -5.50 11.96
N LYS A 111 -5.50 -5.85 11.53
CA LYS A 111 -6.40 -6.73 12.28
C LYS A 111 -6.25 -8.20 11.89
N LEU A 112 -5.50 -8.49 10.82
CA LEU A 112 -5.23 -9.86 10.39
C LEU A 112 -4.12 -10.43 11.28
N ASP A 113 -4.34 -11.63 11.81
CA ASP A 113 -3.34 -12.37 12.59
C ASP A 113 -2.85 -13.58 11.77
N ILE A 114 -2.43 -13.29 10.53
CA ILE A 114 -1.93 -14.30 9.58
C ILE A 114 -0.44 -14.11 9.35
N ASN A 115 0.28 -15.22 9.28
CA ASN A 115 1.70 -15.28 8.93
C ASN A 115 1.99 -16.47 8.02
N SER A 116 3.24 -16.66 7.62
CA SER A 116 3.65 -17.71 6.70
C SER A 116 3.45 -19.15 7.23
N GLU A 117 3.18 -19.31 8.53
CA GLU A 117 2.88 -20.59 9.18
C GLU A 117 1.37 -20.78 9.45
N THR A 118 0.52 -19.77 9.23
CA THR A 118 -0.94 -19.92 9.31
C THR A 118 -1.41 -20.95 8.28
N PRO A 119 -2.34 -21.86 8.63
CA PRO A 119 -2.88 -22.83 7.69
C PRO A 119 -3.53 -22.14 6.48
N ASP A 120 -3.19 -22.60 5.28
CA ASP A 120 -3.61 -21.96 4.02
C ASP A 120 -5.15 -21.82 3.91
N GLU A 121 -5.91 -22.79 4.44
CA GLU A 121 -7.38 -22.77 4.47
C GLU A 121 -7.96 -21.65 5.36
N GLU A 122 -7.24 -21.23 6.40
CA GLU A 122 -7.67 -20.19 7.34
C GLU A 122 -7.42 -18.79 6.76
N VAL A 123 -6.34 -18.63 5.98
CA VAL A 123 -5.88 -17.33 5.46
C VAL A 123 -6.96 -16.61 4.64
N ILE A 124 -7.53 -17.27 3.62
CA ILE A 124 -8.58 -16.66 2.79
C ILE A 124 -9.80 -16.28 3.63
N SER A 125 -10.19 -17.14 4.58
CA SER A 125 -11.36 -16.90 5.43
C SER A 125 -11.19 -15.66 6.32
N GLU A 126 -9.99 -15.45 6.87
CA GLU A 126 -9.69 -14.26 7.66
C GLU A 126 -9.67 -13.00 6.81
N VAL A 127 -9.09 -13.07 5.61
CA VAL A 127 -9.01 -11.94 4.68
C VAL A 127 -10.39 -11.50 4.21
N VAL A 128 -11.23 -12.44 3.77
CA VAL A 128 -12.63 -12.18 3.36
C VAL A 128 -13.39 -11.49 4.49
N LYS A 129 -13.27 -12.00 5.72
CA LYS A 129 -13.92 -11.41 6.89
C LYS A 129 -13.39 -10.02 7.24
N ALA A 130 -12.08 -9.80 7.18
CA ALA A 130 -11.46 -8.52 7.53
C ALA A 130 -11.82 -7.42 6.54
N LEU A 131 -11.88 -7.75 5.25
CA LEU A 131 -12.27 -6.82 4.19
C LEU A 131 -13.79 -6.66 4.06
N GLY A 132 -14.58 -7.53 4.70
CA GLY A 132 -16.03 -7.50 4.62
C GLY A 132 -16.57 -7.96 3.26
N LEU A 133 -15.83 -8.85 2.60
CA LEU A 133 -16.21 -9.45 1.34
C LEU A 133 -17.34 -10.47 1.54
N LYS A 134 -18.13 -10.70 0.50
CA LYS A 134 -19.17 -11.73 0.52
C LYS A 134 -18.55 -13.05 0.08
N ASP A 135 -19.05 -14.15 0.63
CA ASP A 135 -18.54 -15.50 0.32
C ASP A 135 -19.02 -16.05 -1.05
N ASP A 136 -19.80 -15.27 -1.81
CA ASP A 136 -20.37 -15.63 -3.12
C ASP A 136 -19.47 -15.22 -4.31
N TYR A 137 -18.18 -15.05 -4.08
CA TYR A 137 -17.19 -14.90 -5.14
C TYR A 137 -17.11 -16.19 -5.98
N LYS A 138 -16.85 -16.05 -7.28
CA LYS A 138 -16.54 -17.20 -8.15
C LYS A 138 -15.20 -17.78 -7.79
N ASP A 139 -14.21 -16.90 -7.75
CA ASP A 139 -12.81 -17.21 -7.50
C ASP A 139 -12.19 -16.06 -6.72
N ILE A 140 -11.32 -16.40 -5.78
CA ILE A 140 -10.51 -15.46 -5.03
C ILE A 140 -9.05 -15.90 -5.11
N LYS A 141 -8.16 -14.97 -5.44
CA LYS A 141 -6.71 -15.17 -5.43
C LYS A 141 -6.08 -14.16 -4.50
N LEU A 142 -5.13 -14.61 -3.70
CA LEU A 142 -4.41 -13.79 -2.74
C LEU A 142 -2.93 -14.14 -2.82
N GLU A 143 -2.10 -13.16 -3.13
CA GLU A 143 -0.64 -13.24 -3.01
C GLU A 143 -0.17 -12.41 -1.82
N ILE A 144 0.62 -13.03 -0.94
CA ILE A 144 1.25 -12.35 0.18
C ILE A 144 2.75 -12.62 0.15
N GLN A 145 3.53 -11.54 0.12
CA GLN A 145 4.93 -11.61 0.56
C GLN A 145 5.00 -11.14 2.01
N TYR A 146 5.34 -12.06 2.92
CA TYR A 146 5.44 -11.75 4.35
C TYR A 146 6.75 -11.00 4.68
N SER A 147 6.84 -10.41 5.87
CA SER A 147 8.06 -9.73 6.35
C SER A 147 9.31 -10.63 6.38
N ASP A 148 9.14 -11.95 6.50
CA ASP A 148 10.22 -12.95 6.42
C ASP A 148 10.69 -13.25 4.97
N ASN A 149 10.11 -12.57 3.98
CA ASN A 149 10.30 -12.74 2.53
C ASN A 149 9.76 -14.05 1.95
N LYS A 150 8.99 -14.84 2.72
CA LYS A 150 8.25 -15.95 2.12
C LYS A 150 7.10 -15.38 1.30
N GLU A 151 6.96 -15.89 0.09
CA GLU A 151 5.83 -15.63 -0.79
C GLU A 151 4.90 -16.84 -0.72
N LYS A 152 3.60 -16.56 -0.56
CA LYS A 152 2.55 -17.57 -0.67
C LYS A 152 1.43 -17.03 -1.53
N GLU A 153 0.92 -17.90 -2.39
CA GLU A 153 -0.27 -17.67 -3.19
C GLU A 153 -1.37 -18.60 -2.69
N TYR A 154 -2.55 -18.05 -2.47
CA TYR A 154 -3.74 -18.75 -2.02
C TYR A 154 -4.84 -18.57 -3.05
N GLN A 155 -5.59 -19.64 -3.31
CA GLN A 155 -6.75 -19.58 -4.20
C GLN A 155 -7.90 -20.40 -3.63
N ALA A 156 -9.12 -19.90 -3.80
CA ALA A 156 -10.34 -20.63 -3.50
C ALA A 156 -11.46 -20.23 -4.46
N SER A 157 -12.43 -21.12 -4.64
CA SER A 157 -13.70 -20.79 -5.28
C SER A 157 -14.80 -20.69 -4.22
N GLY A 158 -15.74 -19.78 -4.40
CA GLY A 158 -16.85 -19.60 -3.45
C GLY A 158 -17.86 -20.74 -3.48
N LYS A 159 -18.80 -20.73 -2.53
CA LYS A 159 -19.81 -21.78 -2.34
C LYS A 159 -21.20 -21.38 -2.84
#